data_AF-D8G318-F1
#
_entry.id   AF-D8G318-F1
#
_cell.length_a   1.000
_cell.length_b   1.000
_cell.length_c   1.000
_cell.angle_alpha   90.00
_cell.angle_beta   90.00
_cell.angle_gamma   90.00
#
_symmetry.space_group_name_H-M   'P 1'
#
loop_
_entity.id
_entity.type
_entity.pdbx_description
1 polymer ?
#
loop_
_entity_poly.entity_id
_entity_poly.type
_entity_poly.pdbx_seq_one_letter_code
_entity_poly.pdbx_strand_id
1 'polypeptide(L)'
;MSNYTVYIAPETFQEIKNLPGNIRQRVRQAIRELGENPRPSNSKLLDTPNFDRELWRQRIDNWRIVYAITEPDKLIDIVAVRKRPPYDYGDLERLFEQLE
;
A
#
# COMPACT_ATOMS: atom_id res chain seq x y z
N MET A 1 12.84 2.06 -16.40
CA MET A 1 12.92 1.91 -14.93
C MET A 1 12.36 3.18 -14.34
N SER A 2 11.17 3.11 -13.76
CA SER A 2 10.59 4.28 -13.11
C SER A 2 11.04 4.25 -11.67
N ASN A 3 11.67 5.33 -11.19
CA ASN A 3 12.18 5.40 -9.84
C ASN A 3 11.17 6.19 -9.00
N TYR A 4 10.29 5.49 -8.29
CA TYR A 4 9.35 6.08 -7.35
C TYR A 4 9.94 6.07 -5.95
N THR A 5 9.72 7.18 -5.22
CA THR A 5 10.02 7.24 -3.80
C THR A 5 8.92 6.53 -3.05
N VAL A 6 9.26 5.59 -2.18
CA VAL A 6 8.26 4.86 -1.38
C VAL A 6 8.26 5.39 0.04
N TYR A 7 7.15 6.00 0.45
CA TYR A 7 6.89 6.43 1.81
C TYR A 7 6.00 5.41 2.53
N ILE A 8 6.27 5.16 3.80
CA ILE A 8 5.47 4.23 4.61
C ILE A 8 4.88 5.04 5.75
N ALA A 9 3.54 5.06 5.84
CA ALA A 9 2.86 5.73 6.93
C ALA A 9 3.35 5.18 8.29
N PRO A 10 3.56 6.03 9.31
CA PRO A 10 4.07 5.59 10.60
C PRO A 10 3.27 4.45 11.25
N GLU A 11 1.94 4.51 11.14
CA GLU A 11 1.04 3.45 11.62
C GLU A 11 1.31 2.12 10.89
N THR A 12 1.39 2.17 9.56
CA THR A 12 1.70 1.01 8.73
C THR A 12 3.08 0.44 9.00
N PHE A 13 4.06 1.28 9.29
CA PHE A 13 5.39 0.81 9.66
C PHE A 13 5.35 -0.07 10.94
N GLN A 14 4.51 0.32 11.92
CA GLN A 14 4.29 -0.47 13.12
C GLN A 14 3.50 -1.75 12.83
N GLU A 15 2.51 -1.69 11.94
CA GLU A 15 1.79 -2.89 11.46
C GLU A 15 2.75 -3.90 10.83
N ILE A 16 3.62 -3.43 9.93
CA ILE A 16 4.62 -4.27 9.24
C ILE A 16 5.57 -4.94 10.24
N LYS A 17 5.98 -4.23 11.29
CA LYS A 17 6.84 -4.81 12.35
C LYS A 17 6.17 -5.95 13.08
N ASN A 18 4.86 -5.85 13.32
CA ASN A 18 4.07 -6.85 14.04
C ASN A 18 3.66 -8.05 13.17
N LEU A 19 3.98 -8.03 11.87
CA LEU A 19 3.72 -9.16 10.98
C LEU A 19 4.57 -10.39 11.35
N PRO A 20 4.05 -11.61 11.10
CA PRO A 20 4.87 -12.82 11.14
C PRO A 20 6.12 -12.69 10.25
N GLY A 21 7.26 -13.21 10.69
CA GLY A 21 8.56 -12.96 10.04
C GLY A 21 8.60 -13.26 8.54
N ASN A 22 7.96 -14.36 8.13
CA ASN A 22 7.83 -14.76 6.72
C ASN A 22 7.00 -13.75 5.90
N ILE A 23 5.91 -13.23 6.47
CA ILE A 23 5.07 -12.22 5.82
C ILE A 23 5.77 -10.87 5.78
N ARG A 24 6.41 -10.46 6.88
CA ARG A 24 7.17 -9.21 6.96
C ARG A 24 8.24 -9.13 5.87
N GLN A 25 8.96 -10.22 5.64
CA GLN A 25 9.97 -10.27 4.58
C GLN A 25 9.33 -10.12 3.19
N ARG A 26 8.21 -10.80 2.91
CA ARG A 26 7.47 -10.69 1.65
C ARG A 26 6.93 -9.28 1.42
N VAL A 27 6.35 -8.66 2.45
CA VAL A 27 5.83 -7.29 2.39
C VAL A 27 6.95 -6.29 2.11
N ARG A 28 8.09 -6.38 2.81
CA ARG A 28 9.25 -5.52 2.54
C ARG A 28 9.79 -5.68 1.12
N GLN A 29 9.77 -6.89 0.59
CA GLN A 29 10.18 -7.16 -0.78
C GLN A 29 9.22 -6.49 -1.78
N ALA A 30 7.92 -6.70 -1.61
CA ALA A 30 6.90 -6.08 -2.46
C ALA A 30 6.96 -4.54 -2.42
N ILE A 31 7.13 -3.94 -1.24
CA ILE A 31 7.28 -2.49 -1.08
C ILE A 31 8.48 -1.95 -1.85
N ARG A 32 9.62 -2.68 -1.86
CA ARG A 32 10.78 -2.29 -2.67
C ARG A 32 10.48 -2.39 -4.17
N GLU A 33 9.82 -3.46 -4.59
CA GLU A 33 9.45 -3.67 -6.00
C GLU A 33 8.45 -2.61 -6.49
N LEU A 34 7.60 -2.07 -5.62
CA LEU A 34 6.71 -0.95 -5.96
C LEU A 34 7.49 0.29 -6.41
N GLY A 35 8.66 0.54 -5.84
CA GLY A 35 9.53 1.66 -6.23
C GLY A 35 9.99 1.58 -7.69
N GLU A 36 10.15 0.37 -8.23
CA GLU A 36 10.55 0.14 -9.63
C GLU A 36 9.36 -0.09 -10.56
N ASN A 37 8.31 -0.72 -10.03
CA ASN A 37 7.08 -1.06 -10.72
C ASN A 37 5.86 -0.72 -9.85
N PRO A 38 5.33 0.53 -9.95
CA PRO A 38 4.25 1.01 -9.09
C PRO A 38 2.92 0.28 -9.33
N ARG A 39 2.75 -0.35 -10.50
CA ARG A 39 1.50 -1.00 -10.93
C ARG A 39 1.76 -2.48 -11.30
N PRO A 40 2.14 -3.33 -10.33
CA PRO A 40 2.42 -4.73 -10.60
C PRO A 40 1.14 -5.49 -10.97
N SER A 41 1.26 -6.61 -11.68
CA SER A 41 0.10 -7.38 -12.16
C SER A 41 -0.82 -7.93 -11.06
N ASN A 42 -0.30 -8.07 -9.84
CA ASN A 42 -1.06 -8.46 -8.65
C ASN A 42 -1.69 -7.27 -7.90
N SER A 43 -1.61 -6.05 -8.46
CA SER A 43 -2.33 -4.89 -7.96
C SER A 43 -3.63 -4.63 -8.71
N LYS A 44 -4.59 -4.00 -8.03
CA LYS A 44 -5.83 -3.52 -8.62
C LYS A 44 -6.13 -2.13 -8.09
N LEU A 45 -6.58 -1.25 -8.98
CA LEU A 45 -7.15 0.04 -8.61
C LEU A 45 -8.38 -0.18 -7.72
N LEU A 46 -8.48 0.62 -6.66
CA LEU A 46 -9.63 0.73 -5.78
C LEU A 46 -10.50 1.88 -6.29
N ASP A 47 -11.81 1.69 -6.28
CA ASP A 47 -12.76 2.72 -6.70
C ASP A 47 -12.97 3.70 -5.54
N THR A 48 -12.30 4.84 -5.63
CA THR A 48 -12.23 5.84 -4.56
C THR A 48 -12.40 7.25 -5.14
N PRO A 49 -13.63 7.61 -5.53
CA PRO A 49 -13.92 8.85 -6.28
C PRO A 49 -13.67 10.13 -5.46
N ASN A 50 -13.56 10.02 -4.14
CA ASN A 50 -13.35 11.15 -3.23
C ASN A 50 -11.86 11.49 -3.01
N PHE A 51 -10.93 10.82 -3.69
CA PHE A 51 -9.49 11.00 -3.50
C PHE A 51 -8.80 11.48 -4.77
N ASP A 52 -7.94 12.50 -4.62
CA ASP A 52 -7.13 13.04 -5.72
C ASP A 52 -5.95 12.15 -6.14
N ARG A 53 -5.72 11.03 -5.43
CA ARG A 53 -4.63 10.08 -5.69
C ARG A 53 -5.17 8.74 -6.16
N GLU A 54 -4.43 8.06 -7.05
CA GLU A 54 -4.81 6.72 -7.48
C GLU A 54 -4.56 5.71 -6.34
N LEU A 55 -5.62 5.04 -5.90
CA LEU A 55 -5.55 4.06 -4.82
C LEU A 55 -5.46 2.65 -5.37
N TRP A 56 -4.45 1.93 -4.90
CA TRP A 56 -4.14 0.61 -5.38
C TRP A 56 -4.05 -0.37 -4.22
N ARG A 57 -4.44 -1.60 -4.53
CA ARG A 57 -4.30 -2.75 -3.64
C ARG A 57 -3.42 -3.79 -4.29
N GLN A 58 -2.33 -4.17 -3.64
CA GLN A 58 -1.53 -5.33 -3.99
C GLN A 58 -1.87 -6.54 -3.10
N ARG A 59 -2.07 -7.71 -3.71
CA ARG A 59 -2.29 -8.96 -2.96
C ARG A 59 -0.98 -9.71 -2.71
N ILE A 60 -0.76 -10.11 -1.46
CA ILE A 60 0.34 -10.98 -1.02
C ILE A 60 -0.24 -12.09 -0.14
N ASP A 61 -0.47 -13.26 -0.71
CA ASP A 61 -1.13 -14.40 -0.04
C ASP A 61 -2.51 -14.01 0.55
N ASN A 62 -2.61 -13.99 1.88
CA ASN A 62 -3.79 -13.58 2.66
C ASN A 62 -3.70 -12.14 3.18
N TRP A 63 -2.64 -11.43 2.82
CA TRP A 63 -2.38 -10.04 3.17
C TRP A 63 -2.59 -9.14 1.96
N ARG A 64 -2.89 -7.88 2.24
CA ARG A 64 -3.08 -6.83 1.24
C ARG A 64 -2.26 -5.63 1.65
N ILE A 65 -1.53 -5.09 0.70
CA ILE A 65 -0.91 -3.78 0.81
C ILE A 65 -1.86 -2.80 0.12
N VAL A 66 -2.26 -1.77 0.83
CA VAL A 66 -2.98 -0.62 0.26
C VAL A 66 -1.99 0.51 0.12
N TYR A 67 -1.94 1.12 -1.05
CA TYR A 67 -1.00 2.19 -1.36
C TYR A 67 -1.61 3.21 -2.32
N ALA A 68 -1.15 4.45 -2.23
CA ALA A 68 -1.49 5.52 -3.16
C ALA A 68 -0.32 5.80 -4.10
N ILE A 69 -0.61 6.21 -5.34
CA ILE A 69 0.40 6.70 -6.28
C ILE A 69 0.12 8.18 -6.55
N THR A 70 1.13 9.02 -6.30
CA THR A 70 1.14 10.44 -6.69
C THR A 70 2.08 10.58 -7.88
N GLU A 71 1.51 10.62 -9.09
CA GLU A 71 2.28 10.70 -10.33
C GLU A 71 3.15 11.98 -10.46
N PRO A 72 2.68 13.18 -10.08
CA PRO A 72 3.49 14.40 -10.16
C PRO A 72 4.82 14.30 -9.40
N ASP A 73 4.80 13.69 -8.22
CA ASP A 73 5.95 13.59 -7.32
C ASP A 73 6.71 12.26 -7.44
N LYS A 74 6.22 11.33 -8.27
CA LYS A 74 6.65 9.92 -8.31
C LYS A 74 6.74 9.34 -6.90
N LEU A 75 5.70 9.56 -6.11
CA LEU A 75 5.61 9.10 -4.73
C LEU A 75 4.63 7.93 -4.63
N ILE A 76 5.00 6.94 -3.83
CA ILE A 76 4.14 5.82 -3.44
C ILE A 76 3.98 5.85 -1.94
N ASP A 77 2.75 6.08 -1.47
CA ASP A 77 2.43 6.09 -0.05
C ASP A 77 1.83 4.75 0.35
N ILE A 78 2.54 3.99 1.18
CA ILE A 78 2.03 2.76 1.77
C ILE A 78 1.17 3.13 2.99
N VAL A 79 -0.15 2.98 2.85
CA VAL A 79 -1.12 3.44 3.86
C VAL A 79 -1.60 2.36 4.80
N ALA A 80 -1.59 1.09 4.38
CA ALA A 80 -1.99 -0.01 5.26
C ALA A 80 -1.47 -1.38 4.79
N VAL A 81 -1.22 -2.28 5.75
CA VAL A 81 -0.96 -3.70 5.47
C VAL A 81 -1.88 -4.58 6.32
N ARG A 82 -2.94 -5.11 5.69
CA ARG A 82 -4.04 -5.79 6.39
C ARG A 82 -4.17 -7.26 5.99
N LYS A 83 -4.52 -8.12 6.96
CA LYS A 83 -4.86 -9.54 6.74
C LYS A 83 -6.34 -9.69 6.39
N ARG A 84 -6.68 -10.63 5.52
CA ARG A 84 -8.07 -11.05 5.26
C ARG A 84 -8.28 -12.54 5.56
N PRO A 85 -9.49 -12.94 6.01
CA PRO A 85 -10.62 -12.14 6.54
C PRO A 85 -10.30 -11.49 7.91
N PRO A 86 -10.99 -10.40 8.34
CA PRO A 86 -12.25 -9.83 7.82
C PRO A 86 -12.15 -8.52 7.01
N TYR A 87 -10.97 -8.01 6.66
CA TYR A 87 -10.80 -6.70 6.02
C TYR A 87 -11.62 -6.48 4.73
N ASP A 88 -12.43 -5.41 4.70
CA ASP A 88 -13.40 -5.05 3.65
C ASP A 88 -13.23 -3.63 3.08
N TYR A 89 -12.17 -2.91 3.46
CA TYR A 89 -11.86 -1.54 3.04
C TYR A 89 -12.78 -0.44 3.61
N GLY A 90 -13.60 -0.73 4.63
CA GLY A 90 -14.45 0.29 5.26
C GLY A 90 -13.68 1.44 5.93
N ASP A 91 -12.37 1.28 6.18
CA ASP A 91 -11.50 2.27 6.79
C ASP A 91 -10.64 3.07 5.78
N LEU A 92 -10.84 2.88 4.47
CA LEU A 92 -10.02 3.56 3.46
C LEU A 92 -10.04 5.07 3.69
N GLU A 93 -11.21 5.70 3.79
CA GLU A 93 -11.30 7.16 3.93
C GLU A 93 -10.44 7.69 5.09
N ARG A 94 -10.52 7.04 6.24
CA ARG A 94 -9.73 7.38 7.43
C ARG A 94 -8.23 7.19 7.25
N LEU A 95 -7.79 6.14 6.55
CA LEU A 95 -6.37 5.89 6.30
C LEU A 95 -5.74 7.00 5.43
N PHE A 96 -6.55 7.70 4.64
CA PHE A 96 -6.09 8.74 3.73
C PHE A 96 -6.16 10.15 4.31
N GLU A 97 -7.03 10.44 5.29
CA GLU A 97 -6.98 11.70 6.05
C GLU A 97 -5.61 11.96 6.69
N GLN A 98 -4.79 10.92 6.85
CA GLN A 98 -3.43 11.00 7.41
C GLN A 98 -2.33 11.32 6.38
N LEU A 99 -2.67 11.39 5.09
CA LEU A 99 -1.73 11.72 3.99
C LEU A 99 -1.82 13.17 3.49
N GLU A 100 -2.72 13.97 4.06
CA GLU A 100 -2.84 15.42 3.86
C GLU A 100 -1.95 16.24 4.79
#